data_AF-A0A7X8DHE7-F1
#
_entry.id   AF-A0A7X8DHE7-F1
#
_cell.length_a   1.000
_cell.length_b   1.000
_cell.length_c   1.000
_cell.angle_alpha   90.00
_cell.angle_beta   90.00
_cell.angle_gamma   90.00
#
_symmetry.space_group_name_H-M   'P 1'
#
loop_
_entity.id
_entity.type
_entity.pdbx_description
1 polymer ?
#
loop_
_entity_poly.entity_id
_entity_poly.type
_entity_poly.pdbx_seq_one_letter_code
_entity_poly.pdbx_strand_id
1 'polypeptide(L)'
;MELIRLGEKIISRRKIDQAVNKILSLRMKGMSQTEVAQRLEIDRTLVCRLENLGELRKGRSLAVVGFPVLNKKEVEEALEQEGVDLVFIMSEKERWQFVKQKSGVDLFDSIMEQIARVHAYDQVIVIGSNQRIKVFEAVLDKEVIGFEIGESPIREDKVVKIADLMKLVRAVKE
;
A
#
# COMPACT_ATOMS: atom_id res chain seq x y z
N MET A 1 28.75 -10.56 27.96
CA MET A 1 27.65 -11.21 27.22
C MET A 1 26.41 -10.98 28.05
N GLU A 2 25.45 -10.18 27.56
CA GLU A 2 24.20 -9.96 28.29
C GLU A 2 23.20 -11.06 27.88
N LEU A 3 22.97 -12.00 28.82
CA LEU A 3 22.05 -13.11 28.66
C LEU A 3 20.74 -12.78 29.40
N ILE A 4 19.61 -13.04 28.76
CA ILE A 4 18.28 -12.81 29.31
C ILE A 4 17.57 -14.16 29.41
N ARG A 5 17.00 -14.47 30.57
CA ARG A 5 16.18 -15.67 30.77
C ARG A 5 14.71 -15.35 30.55
N LEU A 6 14.06 -16.11 29.68
CA LEU A 6 12.64 -16.02 29.35
C LEU A 6 12.02 -17.41 29.58
N GLY A 7 11.51 -17.64 30.79
CA GLY A 7 11.06 -18.97 31.23
C GLY A 7 12.20 -20.00 31.13
N GLU A 8 12.01 -20.99 30.27
CA GLU A 8 12.99 -22.06 30.01
C GLU A 8 14.07 -21.66 28.99
N LYS A 9 13.89 -20.55 28.26
CA LYS A 9 14.81 -20.11 27.21
C LYS A 9 15.84 -19.13 27.75
N ILE A 10 17.09 -19.27 27.32
CA ILE A 10 18.14 -18.25 27.51
C ILE A 10 18.46 -17.64 26.15
N ILE A 11 18.34 -16.32 26.05
CA ILE A 11 18.64 -15.56 24.84
C ILE A 11 19.83 -14.62 25.07
N SER A 12 20.57 -14.30 24.00
CA SER A 12 21.66 -13.32 24.06
C SER A 12 21.19 -11.99 23.49
N ARG A 13 21.18 -10.95 24.34
CA ARG A 13 20.84 -9.60 23.91
C ARG A 13 21.76 -9.13 22.78
N ARG A 14 23.07 -9.36 22.93
CA ARG A 14 24.08 -9.04 21.91
C ARG A 14 23.77 -9.66 20.54
N LYS A 15 23.31 -10.92 20.49
CA LYS A 15 22.97 -11.57 19.21
C LYS A 15 21.75 -10.92 18.56
N ILE A 16 20.76 -10.53 19.37
CA ILE A 16 19.56 -9.81 18.88
C ILE A 16 19.98 -8.46 18.30
N ASP A 17 20.77 -7.67 19.03
CA ASP A 17 21.21 -6.36 18.55
C ASP A 17 22.01 -6.47 17.24
N GLN A 18 22.87 -7.50 17.11
CA GLN A 18 23.60 -7.78 15.87
C GLN A 18 22.67 -8.13 14.70
N ALA A 19 21.63 -8.93 14.94
CA ALA A 19 20.65 -9.28 13.91
C ALA A 19 19.84 -8.05 13.47
N VAL A 20 19.36 -7.25 14.43
CA VAL A 20 18.66 -5.98 14.20
C VAL A 20 19.51 -5.02 13.37
N ASN A 21 20.77 -4.80 13.77
CA ASN A 21 21.70 -3.95 13.03
C ASN A 21 21.92 -4.43 11.59
N LYS A 22 21.94 -5.74 11.36
CA LYS A 22 22.13 -6.31 10.02
C LYS A 22 20.88 -6.14 9.16
N ILE A 23 19.69 -6.33 9.71
CA ILE A 23 18.42 -6.05 9.03
C ILE A 23 18.40 -4.58 8.59
N LEU A 24 18.62 -3.65 9.53
CA LEU A 24 18.62 -2.22 9.25
C LEU A 24 19.71 -1.82 8.25
N SER A 25 20.92 -2.39 8.35
CA SER A 25 22.01 -2.11 7.40
C SER A 25 21.68 -2.52 5.97
N LEU A 26 21.01 -3.65 5.75
CA LEU A 26 20.59 -4.07 4.42
C LEU A 26 19.44 -3.20 3.88
N ARG A 27 18.50 -2.81 4.74
CA ARG A 27 17.42 -1.87 4.39
C ARG A 27 17.94 -0.49 4.02
N MET A 28 18.91 0.03 4.76
CA MET A 28 19.61 1.29 4.41
C MET A 28 20.35 1.22 3.07
N LYS A 29 20.71 0.03 2.60
CA LYS A 29 21.33 -0.19 1.28
C LYS A 29 20.31 -0.33 0.15
N GLY A 30 19.02 -0.11 0.43
CA GLY A 30 17.95 -0.09 -0.56
C GLY A 30 17.27 -1.44 -0.84
N MET A 31 17.66 -2.53 -0.16
CA MET A 31 16.96 -3.81 -0.31
C MET A 31 15.54 -3.73 0.25
N SER A 32 14.56 -4.32 -0.41
CA SER A 32 13.19 -4.46 0.05
C SER A 32 13.08 -5.34 1.31
N GLN A 33 11.96 -5.24 2.04
CA GLN A 33 11.71 -6.09 3.20
C GLN A 33 11.75 -7.59 2.84
N THR A 34 11.24 -7.95 1.66
CA THR A 34 11.20 -9.33 1.17
C THR A 34 12.60 -9.85 0.85
N GLU A 35 13.44 -9.05 0.20
CA GLU A 35 14.84 -9.42 -0.10
C GLU A 35 15.66 -9.60 1.17
N VAL A 36 15.49 -8.71 2.16
CA VAL A 36 16.18 -8.83 3.46
C VAL A 36 15.72 -10.08 4.21
N ALA A 37 14.41 -10.35 4.21
CA ALA A 37 13.84 -11.53 4.84
C ALA A 37 14.39 -12.83 4.22
N GLN A 38 14.40 -12.91 2.89
CA GLN A 38 14.94 -14.05 2.16
C GLN A 38 16.45 -14.21 2.40
N ARG A 39 17.21 -13.12 2.37
CA ARG A 39 18.67 -13.13 2.56
C ARG A 39 19.12 -13.52 3.97
N LEU A 40 18.31 -13.19 4.97
CA LEU A 40 18.61 -13.49 6.37
C LEU A 40 17.85 -14.70 6.90
N GLU A 41 17.06 -15.38 6.06
CA GLU A 41 16.23 -16.53 6.42
C GLU A 41 15.30 -16.24 7.61
N ILE A 42 14.65 -15.08 7.56
CA ILE A 42 13.67 -14.62 8.57
C ILE A 42 12.34 -14.26 7.91
N ASP A 43 11.29 -14.10 8.71
CA ASP A 43 10.00 -13.65 8.20
C ASP A 43 10.04 -12.18 7.75
N ARG A 44 9.44 -11.87 6.60
CA ARG A 44 9.19 -10.48 6.16
C ARG A 44 8.49 -9.66 7.24
N THR A 45 7.54 -10.28 7.95
CA THR A 45 6.79 -9.65 9.03
C THR A 45 7.69 -9.21 10.18
N LEU A 46 8.78 -9.93 10.47
CA LEU A 46 9.76 -9.51 11.49
C LEU A 46 10.47 -8.21 11.08
N VAL A 47 10.90 -8.11 9.82
CA VAL A 47 11.54 -6.91 9.28
C VAL A 47 10.59 -5.71 9.37
N CYS A 48 9.35 -5.87 8.90
CA CYS A 48 8.33 -4.82 8.97
C CYS A 48 8.05 -4.37 10.41
N ARG A 49 7.84 -5.30 11.34
CA ARG A 49 7.58 -4.97 12.75
C ARG A 49 8.77 -4.27 13.41
N LEU A 50 10.00 -4.67 13.08
CA LEU A 50 11.21 -4.03 13.60
C LEU A 50 11.31 -2.57 13.16
N GLU A 51 11.02 -2.27 11.89
CA GLU A 51 10.99 -0.90 11.39
C GLU A 51 9.92 -0.07 12.12
N ASN A 52 8.70 -0.62 12.25
CA ASN A 52 7.61 0.03 12.96
C ASN A 52 7.92 0.28 14.45
N LEU A 53 8.70 -0.59 15.11
CA LEU A 53 9.10 -0.41 16.51
C LEU A 53 10.01 0.82 16.71
N GLY A 54 10.77 1.22 15.68
CA GLY A 54 11.71 2.35 15.73
C GLY A 54 11.22 3.58 14.95
N GLU A 55 9.97 3.59 14.51
CA GLU A 55 9.42 4.66 13.67
C GLU A 55 9.20 5.94 14.50
N LEU A 56 9.97 7.00 14.18
CA LEU A 56 9.77 8.34 14.76
C LEU A 56 8.93 9.24 13.85
N ARG A 57 9.04 9.02 12.54
CA ARG A 57 8.26 9.71 11.51
C ARG A 57 8.22 8.83 10.27
N LYS A 58 7.02 8.51 9.80
CA LYS A 58 6.80 8.03 8.43
C LYS A 58 6.62 9.24 7.52
N GLY A 59 7.05 9.17 6.26
CA GLY A 59 6.49 10.08 5.25
C GLY A 59 4.96 9.97 5.27
N ARG A 60 4.23 10.99 4.80
CA ARG A 60 2.77 10.94 4.75
C ARG A 60 2.34 9.64 4.07
N SER A 61 1.55 8.83 4.78
CA SER A 61 1.08 7.53 4.29
C SER A 61 0.23 7.72 3.04
N LEU A 62 0.48 6.91 2.01
CA LEU A 62 -0.11 7.10 0.68
C LEU A 62 -0.92 5.87 0.26
N ALA A 63 -2.20 6.09 -0.04
CA ALA A 63 -3.05 5.13 -0.72
C ALA A 63 -3.24 5.52 -2.19
N VAL A 64 -3.24 4.53 -3.08
CA VAL A 64 -3.69 4.67 -4.46
C VAL A 64 -4.88 3.77 -4.69
N VAL A 65 -6.01 4.37 -5.06
CA VAL A 65 -7.25 3.65 -5.35
C VAL A 65 -7.71 3.97 -6.76
N GLY A 66 -8.33 3.02 -7.45
CA GLY A 66 -8.93 3.37 -8.73
C GLY A 66 -9.39 2.23 -9.62
N PHE A 67 -10.28 2.58 -10.53
CA PHE A 67 -10.85 1.66 -11.51
C PHE A 67 -11.57 2.46 -12.61
N PRO A 68 -11.63 1.96 -13.85
CA PRO A 68 -11.13 0.66 -14.32
C PRO A 68 -9.71 0.72 -14.93
N VAL A 69 -8.82 -0.19 -14.55
CA VAL A 69 -7.40 -0.21 -14.97
C VAL A 69 -7.06 -1.49 -15.75
N LEU A 70 -6.57 -1.33 -17.00
CA LEU A 70 -6.21 -2.45 -17.89
C LEU A 70 -4.88 -3.10 -17.50
N ASN A 71 -3.81 -2.30 -17.40
CA ASN A 71 -2.46 -2.76 -17.07
C ASN A 71 -2.22 -2.82 -15.56
N LYS A 72 -3.20 -3.36 -14.82
CA LYS A 72 -3.23 -3.39 -13.35
C LYS A 72 -1.94 -3.92 -12.72
N LYS A 73 -1.45 -5.08 -13.18
CA LYS A 73 -0.26 -5.72 -12.59
C LYS A 73 0.98 -4.82 -12.66
N GLU A 74 1.22 -4.21 -13.82
CA GLU A 74 2.36 -3.31 -14.02
C GLU A 74 2.24 -2.05 -13.15
N VAL A 75 1.00 -1.55 -12.97
CA VAL A 75 0.72 -0.41 -12.09
C VAL A 75 0.93 -0.78 -10.62
N GLU A 76 0.46 -1.95 -10.18
CA GLU A 76 0.67 -2.47 -8.82
C GLU A 76 2.16 -2.62 -8.52
N GLU A 77 2.91 -3.30 -9.39
CA GLU A 77 4.35 -3.49 -9.24
C GLU A 77 5.10 -2.15 -9.14
N ALA A 78 4.77 -1.18 -9.99
CA ALA A 78 5.39 0.15 -9.96
C ALA A 78 5.07 0.92 -8.67
N LEU A 79 3.81 0.90 -8.22
CA LEU A 79 3.39 1.57 -6.98
C LEU A 79 4.02 0.92 -5.74
N GLU A 80 4.12 -0.41 -5.72
CA GLU A 80 4.78 -1.16 -4.65
C GLU A 80 6.29 -0.85 -4.59
N GLN A 81 6.96 -0.76 -5.74
CA GLN A 81 8.37 -0.39 -5.82
C GLN A 81 8.64 1.04 -5.33
N GLU A 82 7.73 1.98 -5.61
CA GLU A 82 7.80 3.34 -5.07
C GLU A 82 7.39 3.41 -3.58
N GLY A 83 6.98 2.30 -2.96
CA GLY A 83 6.63 2.21 -1.55
C GLY A 83 5.31 2.89 -1.21
N VAL A 84 4.29 2.75 -2.07
CA VAL A 84 2.90 3.09 -1.75
C VAL A 84 2.37 2.12 -0.70
N ASP A 85 1.71 2.63 0.34
CA ASP A 85 1.30 1.83 1.50
C ASP A 85 0.03 1.00 1.26
N LEU A 86 -0.86 1.48 0.38
CA LEU A 86 -2.05 0.76 -0.06
C LEU A 86 -2.24 0.95 -1.56
N VAL A 87 -2.32 -0.16 -2.29
CA VAL A 87 -2.78 -0.17 -3.68
C VAL A 87 -4.09 -0.93 -3.74
N PHE A 88 -5.15 -0.26 -4.19
CA PHE A 88 -6.46 -0.87 -4.40
C PHE A 88 -7.00 -0.47 -5.77
N ILE A 89 -6.58 -1.22 -6.79
CA ILE A 89 -7.03 -0.99 -8.16
C ILE A 89 -7.73 -2.21 -8.74
N MET A 90 -8.69 -1.97 -9.63
CA MET A 90 -9.49 -3.02 -10.24
C MET A 90 -9.69 -2.79 -11.73
N SER A 91 -9.73 -3.88 -12.48
CA SER A 91 -10.37 -3.95 -13.79
C SER A 91 -11.89 -3.94 -13.66
N GLU A 92 -12.57 -3.66 -14.76
CA GLU A 92 -14.03 -3.67 -14.86
C GLU A 92 -14.59 -5.08 -14.56
N LYS A 93 -13.88 -6.13 -15.00
CA LYS A 93 -14.23 -7.52 -14.69
C LYS A 93 -14.21 -7.79 -13.18
N GLU A 94 -13.14 -7.40 -12.50
CA GLU A 94 -13.00 -7.57 -11.05
C GLU A 94 -14.05 -6.76 -10.29
N ARG A 95 -14.33 -5.53 -10.74
CA ARG A 95 -15.40 -4.69 -10.18
C ARG A 95 -16.77 -5.39 -10.24
N TRP A 96 -17.11 -5.98 -11.38
CA TRP A 96 -18.36 -6.75 -11.51
C TRP A 96 -18.38 -8.01 -10.65
N GLN A 97 -17.25 -8.70 -10.51
CA GLN A 97 -17.15 -9.86 -9.61
C GLN A 97 -17.34 -9.45 -8.15
N PHE A 98 -16.74 -8.34 -7.72
CA PHE A 98 -16.89 -7.80 -6.37
C PHE A 98 -18.36 -7.51 -6.01
N VAL A 99 -19.14 -6.98 -6.96
CA VAL A 99 -20.55 -6.67 -6.77
C VAL A 99 -21.44 -7.92 -6.82
N LYS A 100 -21.19 -8.84 -7.77
CA LYS A 100 -22.08 -9.99 -8.01
C LYS A 100 -21.98 -11.10 -6.97
N GLN A 101 -20.87 -11.18 -6.23
CA GLN A 101 -20.61 -12.28 -5.30
C GLN A 101 -21.10 -12.02 -3.87
N LYS A 102 -21.66 -10.83 -3.59
CA LYS A 102 -22.04 -10.41 -2.24
C LYS A 102 -23.55 -10.18 -2.15
N SER A 103 -24.13 -10.50 -1.00
CA SER A 103 -25.47 -10.02 -0.67
C SER A 103 -25.46 -8.49 -0.54
N GLY A 104 -26.62 -7.85 -0.58
CA GLY A 104 -26.70 -6.38 -0.46
C GLY A 104 -26.06 -5.84 0.82
N VAL A 105 -26.26 -6.53 1.94
CA VAL A 105 -25.69 -6.17 3.25
C VAL A 105 -24.18 -6.40 3.26
N ASP A 106 -23.72 -7.57 2.81
CA ASP A 106 -22.28 -7.87 2.77
C ASP A 106 -21.52 -6.91 1.85
N LEU A 107 -22.14 -6.49 0.75
CA LEU A 107 -21.56 -5.51 -0.17
C LEU A 107 -21.42 -4.15 0.51
N PHE A 108 -22.46 -3.70 1.23
CA PHE A 108 -22.44 -2.44 1.95
C PHE A 108 -21.35 -2.43 3.01
N ASP A 109 -21.28 -3.46 3.87
CA ASP A 109 -20.28 -3.58 4.92
C ASP A 109 -18.86 -3.59 4.35
N SER A 110 -18.66 -4.32 3.24
CA SER A 110 -17.38 -4.35 2.54
C SER A 110 -16.97 -2.99 1.99
N ILE A 111 -17.91 -2.22 1.44
CA ILE A 111 -17.65 -0.87 0.93
C ILE A 111 -17.26 0.06 2.08
N MET A 112 -18.00 0.02 3.19
CA MET A 112 -17.71 0.83 4.38
C MET A 112 -16.34 0.51 4.96
N GLU A 113 -15.96 -0.77 5.02
CA GLU A 113 -14.62 -1.19 5.42
C GLU A 113 -13.53 -0.64 4.50
N GLN A 114 -13.75 -0.68 3.17
CA GLN A 114 -12.78 -0.10 2.23
C GLN A 114 -12.66 1.43 2.38
N ILE A 115 -13.77 2.13 2.58
CA ILE A 115 -13.77 3.59 2.81
C ILE A 115 -12.97 3.92 4.07
N ALA A 116 -13.27 3.25 5.20
CA ALA A 116 -12.55 3.46 6.45
C ALA A 116 -11.05 3.15 6.31
N ARG A 117 -10.72 2.07 5.59
CA ARG A 117 -9.34 1.69 5.29
C ARG A 117 -8.61 2.77 4.50
N VAL A 118 -9.18 3.28 3.41
CA VAL A 118 -8.55 4.29 2.55
C VAL A 118 -8.47 5.65 3.24
N HIS A 119 -9.49 6.01 4.03
CA HIS A 119 -9.53 7.26 4.78
C HIS A 119 -8.41 7.36 5.83
N ALA A 120 -7.94 6.23 6.37
CA ALA A 120 -6.87 6.19 7.36
C ALA A 120 -5.47 6.61 6.84
N TYR A 121 -5.30 6.77 5.52
CA TYR A 121 -4.05 7.23 4.92
C TYR A 121 -4.02 8.74 4.81
N ASP A 122 -2.86 9.36 5.02
CA ASP A 122 -2.71 10.82 4.98
C ASP A 122 -3.05 11.38 3.59
N GLN A 123 -2.55 10.72 2.55
CA GLN A 123 -2.75 11.11 1.15
C GLN A 123 -3.40 9.99 0.36
N VAL A 124 -4.28 10.37 -0.57
CA VAL A 124 -5.00 9.42 -1.43
C VAL A 124 -4.92 9.91 -2.88
N ILE A 125 -4.34 9.09 -3.76
CA ILE A 125 -4.45 9.28 -5.21
C ILE A 125 -5.61 8.43 -5.73
N VAL A 126 -6.49 9.06 -6.51
CA VAL A 126 -7.65 8.40 -7.12
C VAL A 126 -7.45 8.31 -8.62
N ILE A 127 -7.28 7.10 -9.15
CA ILE A 127 -7.28 6.82 -10.59
C ILE A 127 -8.73 6.63 -11.04
N GLY A 128 -9.24 7.53 -11.87
CA GLY A 128 -10.62 7.45 -12.31
C GLY A 128 -10.98 8.49 -13.35
N SER A 129 -12.25 8.54 -13.72
CA SER A 129 -12.75 9.64 -14.55
C SER A 129 -12.91 10.92 -13.75
N ASN A 130 -12.95 12.05 -14.46
CA ASN A 130 -13.24 13.37 -13.90
C ASN A 130 -14.39 13.39 -12.88
N GLN A 131 -15.53 12.75 -13.17
CA GLN A 131 -16.65 12.68 -12.24
C GLN A 131 -16.45 11.63 -11.13
N ARG A 132 -15.80 10.49 -11.41
CA ARG A 132 -15.57 9.47 -10.37
C ARG A 132 -14.63 9.97 -9.29
N ILE A 133 -13.60 10.75 -9.65
CA ILE A 133 -12.67 11.36 -8.69
C ILE A 133 -13.45 12.22 -7.68
N LYS A 134 -14.39 13.05 -8.16
CA LYS A 134 -15.26 13.87 -7.29
C LYS A 134 -16.15 13.04 -6.36
N VAL A 135 -16.64 11.90 -6.85
CA VAL A 135 -17.41 10.97 -6.00
C VAL A 135 -16.53 10.39 -4.89
N PHE A 136 -15.31 9.99 -5.20
CA PHE A 136 -14.36 9.50 -4.20
C PHE A 136 -14.02 10.56 -3.15
N GLU A 137 -13.77 11.79 -3.58
CA GLU A 137 -13.52 12.92 -2.69
C GLU A 137 -14.68 13.13 -1.70
N ALA A 138 -15.92 13.15 -2.20
CA ALA A 138 -17.11 13.30 -1.36
C ALA A 138 -17.34 12.11 -0.43
N VAL A 139 -17.08 10.87 -0.87
CA VAL A 139 -17.29 9.66 -0.07
C VAL A 139 -16.23 9.50 1.01
N LEU A 140 -14.98 9.89 0.72
CA LEU A 140 -13.89 9.83 1.69
C LEU A 140 -13.89 11.03 2.65
N ASP A 141 -14.69 12.07 2.38
CA ASP A 141 -14.72 13.32 3.17
C ASP A 141 -13.33 13.92 3.40
N LYS A 142 -12.48 13.86 2.35
CA LYS A 142 -11.13 14.40 2.37
C LYS A 142 -10.66 14.78 0.97
N GLU A 143 -9.70 15.68 0.91
CA GLU A 143 -9.02 16.02 -0.34
C GLU A 143 -8.31 14.79 -0.91
N VAL A 144 -8.48 14.58 -2.21
CA VAL A 144 -7.84 13.51 -2.97
C VAL A 144 -7.11 14.08 -4.18
N ILE A 145 -6.05 13.40 -4.59
CA ILE A 145 -5.28 13.77 -5.77
C ILE A 145 -5.79 12.94 -6.95
N GLY A 146 -6.49 13.58 -7.88
CA GLY A 146 -7.03 12.91 -9.06
C GLY A 146 -5.96 12.56 -10.10
N PHE A 147 -5.93 11.29 -10.53
CA PHE A 147 -5.23 10.86 -11.74
C PHE A 147 -6.28 10.49 -12.80
N GLU A 148 -6.54 11.42 -13.71
CA GLU A 148 -7.61 11.29 -14.69
C GLU A 148 -7.25 10.32 -15.82
N ILE A 149 -8.11 9.32 -16.04
CA ILE A 149 -7.97 8.31 -17.12
C ILE A 149 -9.06 8.42 -18.20
N GLY A 150 -9.87 9.48 -18.16
CA GLY A 150 -10.88 9.80 -19.17
C GLY A 150 -12.15 10.43 -18.59
N GLU A 151 -13.14 10.70 -19.45
CA GLU A 151 -14.42 11.28 -19.04
C GLU A 151 -15.43 10.19 -18.64
N SER A 152 -16.30 10.52 -17.69
CA SER A 152 -17.43 9.65 -17.34
C SER A 152 -18.51 9.62 -18.43
N PRO A 153 -19.16 8.47 -18.68
CA PRO A 153 -18.91 7.16 -18.06
C PRO A 153 -17.80 6.36 -18.76
N ILE A 154 -16.82 5.89 -17.99
CA ILE A 154 -15.86 4.90 -18.49
C ILE A 154 -16.53 3.52 -18.45
N ARG A 155 -16.62 2.87 -19.62
CA ARG A 155 -17.27 1.54 -19.78
C ARG A 155 -16.29 0.40 -20.04
N GLU A 156 -15.02 0.72 -20.22
CA GLU A 156 -13.95 -0.20 -20.59
C GLU A 156 -12.71 0.09 -19.77
N ASP A 157 -11.88 -0.93 -19.54
CA ASP A 157 -10.60 -0.78 -18.86
C ASP A 157 -9.69 0.21 -19.60
N LYS A 158 -9.04 1.12 -18.86
CA LYS A 158 -8.11 2.11 -19.42
C LYS A 158 -6.67 1.79 -19.03
N VAL A 159 -5.76 2.02 -19.97
CA VAL A 159 -4.31 1.93 -19.71
C VAL A 159 -3.88 3.14 -18.90
N VAL A 160 -3.24 2.88 -17.76
CA VAL A 160 -2.61 3.90 -16.93
C VAL A 160 -1.18 4.10 -17.40
N LYS A 161 -0.81 5.35 -17.69
CA LYS A 161 0.56 5.72 -18.02
C LYS A 161 1.42 5.71 -16.76
N ILE A 162 2.17 4.62 -16.57
CA ILE A 162 3.00 4.40 -15.37
C ILE A 162 3.96 5.58 -15.14
N ALA A 163 4.64 6.06 -16.18
CA ALA A 163 5.58 7.17 -16.04
C ALA A 163 4.94 8.44 -15.47
N ASP A 164 3.71 8.76 -15.87
CA ASP A 164 2.99 9.94 -15.37
C ASP A 164 2.48 9.72 -13.95
N LEU A 165 1.98 8.51 -13.64
CA LEU A 165 1.58 8.14 -12.29
C LEU A 165 2.75 8.19 -11.30
N MET A 166 3.93 7.69 -11.69
CA MET A 166 5.12 7.71 -10.83
C MET A 166 5.62 9.13 -10.57
N LYS A 167 5.52 10.04 -11.56
CA LYS A 167 5.81 11.46 -11.34
C LYS A 167 4.90 12.05 -10.27
N LEU A 168 3.61 11.75 -10.35
CA LEU A 168 2.62 12.21 -9.36
C LEU A 168 2.92 11.63 -7.98
N VAL A 169 3.13 10.32 -7.87
CA VAL A 169 3.45 9.63 -6.61
C VAL A 169 4.68 10.25 -5.94
N ARG A 170 5.75 10.51 -6.70
CA ARG A 170 6.97 11.12 -6.16
C ARG A 170 6.74 12.54 -5.66
N ALA A 171 6.01 13.36 -6.41
CA ALA A 171 5.66 14.73 -6.01
C ALA A 171 4.79 14.78 -4.74
N VAL A 172 3.98 13.74 -4.51
CA VAL A 172 3.08 13.62 -3.36
C VAL A 172 3.80 13.09 -2.12
N LYS A 173 4.83 12.26 -2.29
CA LYS A 173 5.58 11.65 -1.18
C LYS A 173 6.65 12.56 -0.55
N GLU A 174 7.02 13.66 -1.21
CA GLU A 174 7.90 14.72 -0.65
C GLU A 174 7.23 15.50 0.50
#